data_AF-A0A8D8GPF4-F1
#
_entry.id   AF-A0A8D8GPF4-F1
#
_cell.length_a   1.000
_cell.length_b   1.000
_cell.length_c   1.000
_cell.angle_alpha   90.00
_cell.angle_beta   90.00
_cell.angle_gamma   90.00
#
_symmetry.space_group_name_H-M   'P 1'
#
loop_
_entity.id
_entity.type
_entity.pdbx_description
1 polymer ?
#
loop_
_entity_poly.entity_id
_entity_poly.type
_entity_poly.pdbx_seq_one_letter_code
_entity_poly.pdbx_strand_id
1 'polypeptide(L)'
;MVEVREFTRQEVALRDGKNGNPTWVIIRDMVYDVTPYLNEHPGGSDLIAEFAGKDATKDFDDFGHSGTAMSQLKLYKVGELNLCDRAKFQKKGSEWLPDGACVLPPKGKSKRRRFIFCG
;
A
#
# COMPACT_ATOMS: atom_id res chain seq x y z
N MET A 1 -24.02 9.15 0.21
CA MET A 1 -22.66 9.43 0.76
C MET A 1 -22.12 8.11 1.24
N VAL A 2 -21.08 7.60 0.58
CA VAL A 2 -20.44 6.34 0.98
C VAL A 2 -19.53 6.66 2.15
N GLU A 3 -19.81 6.10 3.32
CA GLU A 3 -18.89 6.16 4.47
C GLU A 3 -17.55 5.55 4.05
N VAL A 4 -16.51 6.37 4.00
CA VAL A 4 -15.16 5.91 3.68
C VAL A 4 -14.59 5.28 4.94
N ARG A 5 -14.47 3.96 4.93
CA ARG A 5 -13.88 3.19 6.04
C ARG A 5 -12.37 3.13 5.88
N GLU A 6 -11.65 3.27 6.99
CA GLU A 6 -10.20 3.15 7.02
C GLU A 6 -9.81 1.70 7.31
N PHE A 7 -8.92 1.13 6.48
CA PHE A 7 -8.45 -0.23 6.63
C PHE A 7 -6.93 -0.29 6.81
N THR A 8 -6.45 -1.27 7.58
CA THR A 8 -5.02 -1.57 7.66
C THR A 8 -4.63 -2.54 6.55
N ARG A 9 -3.36 -2.51 6.14
CA ARG A 9 -2.86 -3.48 5.14
C ARG A 9 -2.96 -4.93 5.60
N GLN A 10 -2.86 -5.16 6.91
CA GLN A 10 -3.06 -6.49 7.49
C GLN A 10 -4.50 -6.96 7.31
N GLU A 11 -5.48 -6.08 7.55
CA GLU A 11 -6.89 -6.36 7.30
C GLU A 11 -7.14 -6.69 5.83
N VAL A 12 -6.56 -5.92 4.91
CA VAL A 12 -6.70 -6.17 3.47
C VAL A 12 -6.01 -7.48 3.08
N ALA A 13 -4.84 -7.79 3.65
CA ALA A 13 -4.12 -9.04 3.38
C ALA A 13 -4.87 -10.31 3.83
N LEU A 14 -5.77 -10.19 4.82
CA LEU A 14 -6.67 -11.27 5.25
C LEU A 14 -7.84 -11.47 4.27
N ARG A 15 -8.03 -10.57 3.30
CA ARG A 15 -9.09 -10.59 2.29
C ARG A 15 -8.50 -10.95 0.93
N ASP A 16 -7.93 -12.15 0.87
CA ASP A 16 -7.23 -12.69 -0.30
C ASP A 16 -8.16 -13.47 -1.26
N GLY A 17 -9.48 -13.39 -1.10
CA GLY A 17 -10.44 -14.08 -1.98
C GLY A 17 -10.55 -15.59 -1.77
N LYS A 18 -9.70 -16.19 -0.93
CA LYS A 18 -9.73 -17.64 -0.64
C LYS A 18 -10.84 -17.98 0.35
N ASN A 19 -11.39 -19.18 0.20
CA ASN A 19 -12.36 -19.77 1.14
C ASN A 19 -13.71 -19.01 1.24
N GLY A 20 -14.13 -18.33 0.16
CA GLY A 20 -15.39 -17.57 0.11
C GLY A 20 -15.31 -16.16 0.69
N ASN A 21 -14.11 -15.67 0.99
CA ASN A 21 -13.90 -14.29 1.43
C ASN A 21 -13.94 -13.31 0.24
N PRO A 22 -14.30 -12.04 0.48
CA PRO A 22 -14.19 -11.02 -0.54
C PRO A 22 -12.72 -10.79 -0.93
N THR A 23 -12.52 -10.46 -2.20
CA THR A 23 -11.21 -10.14 -2.78
C THR A 23 -11.02 -8.64 -2.77
N TRP A 24 -10.11 -8.16 -1.93
CA TRP A 24 -9.79 -6.74 -1.85
C TRP A 24 -8.44 -6.45 -2.47
N VAL A 25 -8.33 -5.31 -3.14
CA VAL A 25 -7.10 -4.83 -3.77
C VAL A 25 -6.86 -3.38 -3.40
N ILE A 26 -5.58 -3.02 -3.26
CA ILE A 26 -5.18 -1.65 -2.95
C ILE A 26 -4.65 -1.01 -4.24
N ILE A 27 -5.22 0.13 -4.61
CA ILE A 27 -4.76 0.92 -5.76
C ILE A 27 -4.69 2.38 -5.31
N ARG A 28 -3.50 2.98 -5.41
CA ARG A 28 -3.24 4.38 -5.04
C ARG A 28 -3.75 4.72 -3.63
N ASP A 29 -3.41 3.86 -2.65
CA ASP A 29 -3.80 3.97 -1.24
C ASP A 29 -5.32 3.84 -0.97
N MET A 30 -6.11 3.46 -1.96
CA MET A 30 -7.55 3.21 -1.83
C MET A 30 -7.85 1.72 -1.87
N VAL A 31 -8.84 1.29 -1.09
CA VAL A 31 -9.25 -0.11 -0.98
C VAL A 31 -10.49 -0.34 -1.84
N TYR A 32 -10.40 -1.31 -2.74
CA TYR A 32 -11.45 -1.68 -3.68
C TYR A 32 -11.88 -3.13 -3.48
N ASP A 33 -13.20 -3.35 -3.53
CA ASP A 33 -13.76 -4.70 -3.51
C ASP A 33 -14.07 -5.15 -4.94
N VAL A 34 -13.18 -5.99 -5.46
CA VAL A 34 -13.25 -6.50 -6.84
C VAL A 34 -13.93 -7.87 -6.92
N THR A 35 -14.48 -8.38 -5.81
CA THR A 35 -15.19 -9.68 -5.76
C THR A 35 -16.22 -9.86 -6.87
N PRO A 36 -17.18 -8.94 -7.10
CA PRO A 36 -18.15 -9.11 -8.18
C PRO A 36 -17.55 -8.90 -9.57
N TYR A 37 -16.36 -8.29 -9.66
CA TYR A 37 -15.71 -7.92 -10.91
C TYR A 37 -14.72 -8.98 -11.42
N LEU A 38 -14.40 -10.00 -10.61
CA LEU A 38 -13.43 -11.05 -10.98
C LEU A 38 -13.76 -11.72 -12.33
N ASN A 39 -15.03 -12.05 -12.57
CA ASN A 39 -15.47 -12.72 -13.80
C ASN A 39 -15.75 -11.76 -14.97
N GLU A 40 -15.94 -10.48 -14.69
CA GLU A 40 -16.20 -9.43 -15.68
C GLU A 40 -14.90 -8.80 -16.20
N HIS A 41 -13.75 -9.17 -15.61
CA HIS A 41 -12.46 -8.63 -15.98
C HIS A 41 -11.97 -9.25 -17.31
N PRO A 42 -11.78 -8.44 -18.38
CA PRO A 42 -11.37 -8.96 -19.69
C PRO A 42 -9.95 -9.54 -19.72
N GLY A 43 -9.13 -9.27 -18.70
CA GLY A 43 -7.80 -9.87 -18.51
C GLY A 43 -7.80 -11.17 -17.68
N GLY A 44 -8.98 -11.67 -17.28
CA GLY A 44 -9.12 -12.86 -16.44
C GLY A 44 -9.05 -12.56 -14.93
N SER A 45 -9.66 -13.44 -14.14
CA SER A 45 -9.69 -13.34 -12.68
C SER A 45 -8.34 -13.70 -12.03
N ASP A 46 -7.50 -14.47 -12.72
CA ASP A 46 -6.19 -14.92 -12.23
C ASP A 46 -5.28 -13.75 -11.86
N LEU A 47 -5.20 -12.73 -12.73
CA LEU A 47 -4.39 -11.53 -12.47
C LEU A 47 -4.84 -10.84 -11.19
N ILE A 48 -6.15 -10.68 -11.00
CA ILE A 48 -6.70 -10.03 -9.79
C ILE A 48 -6.44 -10.90 -8.55
N ALA A 49 -6.55 -12.22 -8.67
CA ALA A 49 -6.33 -13.15 -7.57
C ALA A 49 -4.86 -13.18 -7.09
N GLU A 50 -3.88 -12.98 -7.98
CA GLU A 50 -2.46 -12.90 -7.59
C GLU A 50 -2.14 -11.68 -6.71
N PHE A 51 -2.85 -10.58 -6.98
CA PHE A 51 -2.75 -9.32 -6.24
C PHE A 51 -3.79 -9.16 -5.13
N ALA A 52 -4.61 -10.19 -4.88
CA ALA A 52 -5.57 -10.19 -3.79
C ALA A 52 -4.86 -9.94 -2.44
N GLY A 53 -5.39 -9.01 -1.66
CA GLY A 53 -4.84 -8.59 -0.37
C GLY A 53 -3.53 -7.80 -0.45
N LYS A 54 -3.12 -7.36 -1.65
CA LYS A 54 -1.88 -6.61 -1.89
C LYS A 54 -2.15 -5.30 -2.61
N ASP A 55 -1.07 -4.53 -2.77
CA ASP A 55 -1.07 -3.33 -3.59
C ASP A 55 -0.79 -3.70 -5.05
N ALA A 56 -1.75 -3.37 -5.92
CA ALA A 56 -1.73 -3.62 -7.36
C ALA A 56 -1.53 -2.32 -8.14
N THR A 57 -1.12 -1.22 -7.48
CA THR A 57 -1.04 0.11 -8.11
C THR A 57 -0.09 0.10 -9.30
N LYS A 58 1.04 -0.61 -9.17
CA LYS A 58 2.08 -0.67 -10.20
C LYS A 58 1.59 -1.42 -11.43
N ASP A 59 1.00 -2.58 -11.22
CA ASP A 59 0.48 -3.45 -12.29
C ASP A 59 -0.70 -2.77 -12.99
N PHE A 60 -1.60 -2.14 -12.24
CA PHE A 60 -2.72 -1.37 -12.80
C PHE A 60 -2.26 -0.24 -13.75
N ASP A 61 -1.16 0.42 -13.42
CA ASP A 61 -0.55 1.49 -14.23
C ASP A 61 0.16 0.93 -15.48
N ASP A 62 0.88 -0.20 -15.32
CA ASP A 62 1.59 -0.89 -16.40
C ASP A 62 0.64 -1.40 -17.50
N PHE A 63 -0.53 -1.93 -17.13
CA PHE A 63 -1.54 -2.39 -18.07
C PHE A 63 -2.25 -1.27 -18.85
N GLY A 64 -2.10 0.00 -18.46
CA GLY A 64 -2.62 1.13 -19.25
C GLY A 64 -4.16 1.18 -19.35
N HIS A 65 -4.86 1.02 -18.22
CA HIS A 65 -6.33 1.08 -18.19
C HIS A 65 -6.88 2.42 -18.70
N SER A 66 -7.85 2.37 -19.63
CA SER A 66 -8.54 3.53 -20.15
C SER A 66 -9.39 4.24 -19.10
N GLY A 67 -9.72 5.52 -19.31
CA GLY A 67 -10.45 6.33 -18.33
C GLY A 67 -11.84 5.79 -17.94
N THR A 68 -12.46 4.99 -18.80
CA THR A 68 -13.72 4.28 -18.52
C THR A 68 -13.53 3.17 -17.49
N ALA A 69 -12.47 2.37 -17.58
CA ALA A 69 -12.13 1.35 -16.59
C ALA A 69 -11.84 1.97 -15.22
N MET A 70 -11.13 3.10 -15.18
CA MET A 70 -10.92 3.85 -13.94
C MET A 70 -12.22 4.37 -13.32
N SER A 71 -13.22 4.69 -14.15
CA SER A 71 -14.50 5.18 -13.69
C SER A 71 -15.34 4.05 -13.08
N GLN A 72 -15.29 2.86 -13.68
CA GLN A 72 -15.90 1.65 -13.10
C GLN A 72 -15.24 1.26 -11.79
N LEU A 73 -13.90 1.31 -11.71
CA LEU A 73 -13.15 0.99 -10.49
C LEU A 73 -13.57 1.85 -9.30
N LYS A 74 -13.89 3.14 -9.52
CA LYS A 74 -14.39 4.05 -8.47
C LYS A 74 -15.73 3.61 -7.88
N LEU A 75 -16.57 2.88 -8.61
CA LEU A 75 -17.85 2.37 -8.12
C LEU A 75 -17.66 1.31 -7.03
N TYR A 76 -16.56 0.56 -7.10
CA TYR A 76 -16.22 -0.53 -6.18
C TYR A 76 -15.33 -0.07 -5.01
N LYS A 77 -15.22 1.23 -4.76
CA LYS A 77 -14.43 1.77 -3.65
C LYS A 77 -15.15 1.48 -2.33
N VAL A 78 -14.47 0.75 -1.44
CA VAL A 78 -14.95 0.50 -0.07
C VAL A 78 -14.40 1.54 0.90
N GLY A 79 -13.14 1.93 0.71
CA GLY A 79 -12.44 2.70 1.73
C GLY A 79 -11.08 3.24 1.30
N GLU A 80 -10.35 3.71 2.30
CA GLU A 80 -8.97 4.16 2.16
C GLU A 80 -8.06 3.44 3.15
N LEU A 81 -6.78 3.34 2.78
CA LEU A 81 -5.78 2.70 3.62
C LEU A 81 -5.31 3.66 4.71
N ASN A 82 -5.13 3.15 5.93
CA ASN A 82 -4.74 3.96 7.09
C ASN A 82 -3.38 4.66 6.88
N LEU A 83 -3.28 5.91 7.35
CA LEU A 83 -2.10 6.79 7.25
C LEU A 83 -0.78 6.12 7.69
N CYS A 84 -0.84 5.25 8.70
CA CYS A 84 0.34 4.58 9.24
C CYS A 84 0.97 3.59 8.24
N ASP A 85 0.18 3.00 7.35
CA ASP A 85 0.67 2.07 6.32
C ASP A 85 1.00 2.79 5.00
N ARG A 86 0.26 3.86 4.68
CA ARG A 86 0.51 4.77 3.55
C ARG A 86 1.91 5.41 3.59
N ALA A 87 2.45 5.62 4.79
CA ALA A 87 3.68 6.36 5.03
C ALA A 87 4.97 5.72 4.47
N LYS A 88 4.94 4.51 3.91
CA LYS A 88 6.16 3.83 3.41
C LYS A 88 6.56 4.12 1.96
N PHE A 89 5.79 4.91 1.22
CA PHE A 89 6.12 5.26 -0.18
C PHE A 89 6.36 6.75 -0.46
N GLN A 90 6.43 7.60 0.57
CA GLN A 90 7.08 8.90 0.39
C GLN A 90 8.57 8.66 0.17
N LYS A 91 8.97 8.53 -1.09
CA LYS A 91 10.35 8.79 -1.48
C LYS A 91 10.74 10.15 -0.92
N LYS A 92 11.62 10.14 0.08
CA LYS A 92 12.68 11.14 0.18
C LYS A 92 13.29 11.31 -1.21
N GLY A 93 13.28 12.52 -1.75
CA GLY A 93 14.10 12.87 -2.92
C GLY A 93 13.46 13.86 -3.89
N SER A 94 13.41 15.14 -3.51
CA SER A 94 14.20 16.11 -4.26
C SER A 94 14.77 17.12 -3.28
N GLU A 95 16.02 16.86 -2.96
CA GLU A 95 16.95 17.80 -2.38
C GLU A 95 17.17 18.96 -3.37
N TRP A 96 16.86 20.17 -2.93
CA TRP A 96 17.49 21.40 -3.37
C TRP A 96 17.74 22.22 -2.10
N LEU A 97 18.95 22.12 -1.54
CA LEU A 97 19.47 23.14 -0.64
C LEU A 97 20.16 24.21 -1.49
N PRO A 98 19.69 25.46 -1.49
CA PRO A 98 20.57 26.61 -1.46
C PRO A 98 20.94 26.91 0.00
N ASP A 99 22.20 27.23 0.22
CA ASP A 99 22.92 27.40 1.48
C ASP A 99 22.12 28.01 2.66
N GLY A 100 22.12 27.34 3.82
CA GLY A 100 21.63 27.95 5.07
C GLY A 100 21.33 26.99 6.22
N ALA A 101 22.37 26.51 6.89
CA ALA A 101 22.45 25.82 8.19
C ALA A 101 21.18 25.57 9.04
N CYS A 102 21.03 24.36 9.61
CA CYS A 102 21.11 24.12 11.08
C CYS A 102 20.99 22.63 11.49
N VAL A 103 22.12 22.07 11.93
CA VAL A 103 22.34 21.03 12.97
C VAL A 103 21.57 19.69 12.95
N LEU A 104 22.34 18.61 12.76
CA LEU A 104 21.96 17.20 13.03
C LEU A 104 21.78 16.92 14.53
N PRO A 105 20.76 16.15 14.97
CA PRO A 105 20.75 15.60 16.31
C PRO A 105 21.80 14.48 16.51
N PRO A 106 22.38 14.35 17.72
CA PRO A 106 23.57 13.55 17.98
C PRO A 106 23.33 12.02 17.98
N LYS A 107 24.37 11.30 17.53
CA LYS A 107 24.47 9.84 17.48
C LYS A 107 24.35 9.21 18.88
N GLY A 108 23.29 8.44 19.13
CA GLY A 108 23.18 7.56 20.30
C GLY A 108 24.19 6.40 20.20
N LYS A 109 25.21 6.41 21.07
CA LYS A 109 26.24 5.36 21.13
C LYS A 109 25.74 4.18 21.96
N SER A 110 25.67 3.01 21.34
CA SER A 110 25.46 1.73 22.01
C SER A 110 26.66 1.42 22.93
N LYS A 111 26.49 1.53 24.26
CA LYS A 111 27.43 0.99 25.25
C LYS A 111 27.09 -0.49 25.46
N ARG A 112 27.76 -1.38 24.73
CA ARG A 112 27.91 -2.78 25.17
C ARG A 112 29.23 -2.93 25.92
N ARG A 113 29.07 -3.26 27.19
CA ARG A 113 30.10 -3.57 28.18
C ARG A 113 31.00 -4.69 27.66
N ARG A 114 32.31 -4.56 27.84
CA ARG A 114 33.21 -5.70 27.92
C ARG A 114 34.18 -5.46 29.05
N PHE A 115 33.82 -6.01 30.21
CA PHE A 115 34.74 -6.30 31.29
C PHE A 115 35.76 -7.32 30.76
N ILE A 116 37.03 -6.94 30.69
CA ILE A 116 38.14 -7.89 30.62
C ILE A 116 39.08 -7.51 31.74
N PHE A 117 39.21 -8.46 32.64
CA PHE A 117 39.98 -8.47 33.88
C PHE A 117 41.23 -9.31 33.60
N CYS A 118 42.43 -8.72 33.64
CA CYS A 118 43.76 -9.35 33.65
C CYS A 118 44.81 -8.23 33.47
N GLY A 119 45.82 -8.02 34.30
CA GLY A 119 46.29 -8.69 35.50
C GLY A 119 47.34 -7.79 36.19
#